data_AF-A0A2G6YE70-F1
#
_entry.id   AF-A0A2G6YE70-F1
#
_cell.length_a   1.000
_cell.length_b   1.000
_cell.length_c   1.000
_cell.angle_alpha   90.00
_cell.angle_beta   90.00
_cell.angle_gamma   90.00
#
_symmetry.space_group_name_H-M   'P 1'
#
loop_
_entity.id
_entity.type
_entity.pdbx_description
1 polymer ?
#
loop_
_entity_poly.entity_id
_entity_poly.type
_entity_poly.pdbx_seq_one_letter_code
_entity_poly.pdbx_strand_id
1 'polypeptide(L)'
;MSDSSSPSSAQPSSEVVRWLQSLALPLWARGVLIIVFLAVMLGGLGLVVWAALNRDKESMTAAISLLTVALPVSLIVIGLVFGQRSEKRLASITNAILDKLIPQQVQEIACQSRKLQLTPLLRTGCRATYTLTAQQGHSSLKYPLRFSVELNVRKVNVMFSLPDTVQPAGLLDKNPALAAYQHVIAGAQAEGYRLNSELAEYGGEDGGRALLFFRALPDDFLLRPMEKLYFTQDLGFFVRGILEAQEAAQPATATPIAKLT
;
A
#
# COMPACT_ATOMS: atom_id res chain seq x y z
N MET A 1 6.66 -44.03 10.13
CA MET A 1 6.07 -44.29 8.81
C MET A 1 5.98 -42.95 8.14
N SER A 2 6.78 -42.77 7.10
CA SER A 2 7.05 -41.48 6.46
C SER A 2 6.10 -41.31 5.28
N ASP A 3 5.14 -40.41 5.40
CA ASP A 3 4.33 -39.99 4.25
C ASP A 3 5.13 -39.00 3.41
N SER A 4 5.76 -39.54 2.38
CA SER A 4 6.33 -38.78 1.28
C SER A 4 5.18 -38.16 0.46
N SER A 5 4.82 -36.92 0.79
CA SER A 5 3.98 -36.09 -0.07
C SER A 5 4.78 -35.71 -1.32
N SER A 6 4.56 -36.45 -2.40
CA SER A 6 5.06 -36.17 -3.74
C SER A 6 4.78 -34.71 -4.14
N PRO A 7 5.77 -33.93 -4.63
CA PRO A 7 5.48 -32.60 -5.17
C PRO A 7 4.66 -32.75 -6.45
N SER A 8 3.48 -32.12 -6.47
CA SER A 8 2.59 -32.07 -7.62
C SER A 8 3.29 -31.47 -8.84
N SER A 9 3.23 -32.18 -9.97
CA SER A 9 3.85 -31.88 -11.26
C SER A 9 3.19 -30.73 -12.05
N ALA A 10 2.75 -29.67 -11.38
CA ALA A 10 2.04 -28.54 -11.99
C ALA A 10 2.85 -27.23 -11.94
N GLN A 11 4.11 -27.21 -12.38
CA GLN A 11 4.95 -25.99 -12.32
C GLN A 11 5.94 -25.68 -13.48
N PRO A 12 5.86 -26.21 -14.72
CA PRO A 12 6.79 -25.73 -15.77
C PRO A 12 6.44 -24.32 -16.28
N SER A 13 5.16 -23.94 -16.36
CA SER A 13 4.74 -22.66 -16.94
C SER A 13 5.00 -21.46 -16.02
N SER A 14 4.85 -21.62 -14.70
CA SER A 14 5.11 -20.56 -13.73
C SER A 14 6.58 -20.18 -13.64
N GLU A 15 7.50 -21.15 -13.80
CA GLU A 15 8.94 -20.88 -13.79
C GLU A 15 9.41 -20.14 -15.03
N VAL A 16 8.92 -20.53 -16.21
CA VAL A 16 9.24 -19.84 -17.49
C VAL A 16 8.71 -18.42 -17.48
N VAL A 17 7.49 -18.18 -16.98
CA VAL A 17 6.93 -16.84 -16.82
C VAL A 17 7.75 -16.02 -15.80
N ARG A 18 8.22 -16.64 -14.71
CA ARG A 18 9.08 -15.99 -13.73
C ARG A 18 10.46 -15.62 -14.30
N TRP A 19 11.06 -16.51 -15.11
CA TRP A 19 12.32 -16.24 -15.81
C TRP A 19 12.17 -15.13 -16.86
N LEU A 20 11.11 -15.16 -17.67
CA LEU A 20 10.79 -14.07 -18.60
C LEU A 20 10.57 -12.73 -17.88
N GLN A 21 9.92 -12.74 -16.72
CA GLN A 21 9.74 -11.53 -15.91
C GLN A 21 11.05 -11.04 -15.28
N SER A 22 12.01 -11.92 -15.00
CA SER A 22 13.35 -11.54 -14.50
C SER A 22 14.28 -10.94 -15.55
N LEU A 23 14.00 -11.15 -16.84
CA LEU A 23 14.71 -10.52 -17.95
C LEU A 23 14.32 -9.05 -18.05
N ALA A 24 14.86 -8.20 -17.17
CA ALA A 24 14.65 -6.76 -17.19
C ALA A 24 15.27 -6.11 -18.44
N LEU A 25 14.55 -6.13 -19.57
CA LEU A 25 14.97 -5.52 -20.81
C LEU A 25 15.01 -3.99 -20.66
N PRO A 26 16.07 -3.32 -21.16
CA PRO A 26 16.11 -1.87 -21.19
C PRO A 26 14.99 -1.30 -22.08
N LEU A 27 14.51 -0.10 -21.77
CA LEU A 27 13.36 0.52 -22.44
C LEU A 27 13.54 0.63 -23.96
N TRP A 28 14.75 0.90 -24.44
CA TRP A 28 15.04 0.98 -25.88
C TRP A 28 14.87 -0.37 -26.59
N ALA A 29 15.29 -1.47 -25.97
CA ALA A 29 15.16 -2.81 -26.54
C ALA A 29 13.70 -3.24 -26.65
N ARG A 30 12.85 -2.80 -25.71
CA ARG A 30 11.39 -2.99 -25.79
C ARG A 30 10.79 -2.23 -26.96
N GLY A 31 11.22 -0.98 -27.15
CA GLY A 31 10.81 -0.18 -28.30
C GLY A 31 11.14 -0.89 -29.61
N VAL A 32 12.36 -1.41 -29.75
CA VAL A 32 12.77 -2.19 -30.93
C VAL A 32 11.90 -3.45 -31.10
N LEU A 33 11.67 -4.22 -30.04
CA LEU A 33 10.83 -5.42 -30.10
C LEU A 33 9.40 -5.11 -30.53
N ILE A 34 8.80 -4.03 -30.02
CA ILE A 34 7.45 -3.59 -30.42
C ILE A 34 7.43 -3.18 -31.89
N ILE A 35 8.44 -2.45 -32.36
CA ILE A 35 8.54 -2.03 -33.77
C ILE A 35 8.65 -3.24 -34.69
N VAL A 36 9.56 -4.18 -34.38
CA VAL A 36 9.72 -5.42 -35.16
C VAL A 36 8.43 -6.23 -35.16
N PHE A 37 7.79 -6.37 -33.99
CA PHE A 37 6.51 -7.05 -33.87
C PHE A 37 5.42 -6.40 -34.73
N LEU A 38 5.27 -5.08 -34.66
CA LEU A 38 4.31 -4.33 -35.47
C LEU A 38 4.61 -4.47 -36.96
N ALA A 39 5.88 -4.40 -37.37
CA ALA A 39 6.26 -4.57 -38.77
C ALA A 39 5.90 -5.96 -39.30
N VAL A 40 6.15 -7.02 -38.53
CA VAL A 40 5.80 -8.40 -38.89
C VAL A 40 4.29 -8.58 -38.97
N MET A 41 3.54 -8.07 -37.98
CA MET A 41 2.08 -8.19 -37.97
C MET A 41 1.42 -7.39 -39.08
N LEU A 42 1.83 -6.13 -39.29
CA LEU A 42 1.31 -5.28 -40.35
C LEU A 42 1.68 -5.81 -41.74
N GLY A 43 2.91 -6.31 -41.91
CA GLY A 43 3.36 -6.94 -43.15
C GLY A 43 2.59 -8.22 -43.46
N GLY A 44 2.40 -9.09 -42.47
CA GLY A 44 1.58 -10.29 -42.59
C GLY A 44 0.12 -9.98 -42.92
N LEU A 45 -0.49 -9.03 -42.21
CA LEU A 45 -1.87 -8.59 -42.47
C LEU A 45 -2.00 -7.96 -43.87
N GLY A 46 -1.03 -7.15 -44.28
CA GLY A 46 -0.96 -6.54 -45.60
C GLY A 46 -0.89 -7.58 -46.72
N LEU A 47 -0.08 -8.63 -46.53
CA LEU A 47 -0.02 -9.76 -47.46
C LEU A 47 -1.34 -10.53 -47.53
N VAL A 48 -2.03 -10.74 -46.41
CA VAL A 48 -3.37 -11.37 -46.41
C VAL A 48 -4.35 -10.52 -47.23
N VAL A 49 -4.40 -9.21 -47.00
CA VAL A 49 -5.30 -8.31 -47.73
C VAL A 49 -4.97 -8.29 -49.22
N TRP A 50 -3.69 -8.18 -49.58
CA TRP A 50 -3.23 -8.18 -50.96
C TRP A 50 -3.54 -9.51 -51.66
N ALA A 51 -3.27 -10.64 -51.01
CA ALA A 51 -3.55 -11.97 -51.53
C ALA A 51 -5.06 -12.21 -51.70
N ALA A 52 -5.89 -11.70 -50.79
CA ALA A 52 -7.34 -11.78 -50.89
C ALA A 52 -7.88 -10.97 -52.07
N LEU A 53 -7.37 -9.74 -52.29
CA LEU A 53 -7.77 -8.88 -53.40
C LEU A 53 -7.34 -9.46 -54.76
N ASN A 54 -6.11 -9.99 -54.85
CA ASN A 54 -5.54 -10.50 -56.10
C ASN A 54 -5.81 -11.99 -56.33
N ARG A 55 -6.51 -12.66 -55.41
CA ARG A 55 -6.78 -14.11 -55.43
C ARG A 55 -5.52 -14.98 -55.57
N ASP A 56 -4.40 -14.49 -55.03
CA ASP A 56 -3.12 -15.21 -55.05
C ASP A 56 -3.03 -16.18 -53.86
N LYS A 57 -3.10 -17.47 -54.17
CA LYS A 57 -3.05 -18.56 -53.17
C LYS A 57 -1.65 -18.75 -52.60
N GLU A 58 -0.59 -18.41 -53.33
CA GLU A 58 0.79 -18.56 -52.87
C GLU A 58 1.08 -17.52 -51.79
N SER A 59 0.75 -16.25 -52.08
CA SER A 59 0.87 -15.16 -51.11
C SER A 59 -0.03 -15.34 -49.89
N MET A 60 -1.22 -15.93 -50.06
CA MET A 60 -2.10 -16.28 -48.93
C MET A 60 -1.44 -17.33 -48.01
N THR A 61 -0.83 -18.36 -48.58
CA THR A 61 -0.16 -19.43 -47.82
C THR A 61 1.06 -18.89 -47.08
N ALA A 62 1.85 -18.02 -47.73
CA ALA A 62 2.98 -17.34 -47.11
C ALA A 62 2.56 -16.40 -45.97
N ALA A 63 1.43 -15.70 -46.12
CA ALA A 63 0.92 -14.82 -45.08
C ALA A 63 0.43 -15.59 -43.85
N ILE A 64 -0.28 -16.71 -44.05
CA ILE A 64 -0.76 -17.58 -42.98
C ILE A 64 0.42 -18.19 -42.21
N SER A 65 1.45 -18.68 -42.90
CA SER A 65 2.63 -19.26 -42.24
C SER A 65 3.39 -18.22 -41.41
N LEU A 66 3.58 -17.01 -41.95
CA LEU A 66 4.22 -15.90 -41.27
C LEU A 66 3.46 -15.48 -40.00
N LEU A 67 2.14 -15.32 -40.09
CA LEU A 67 1.29 -14.97 -38.94
C LEU A 67 1.28 -16.08 -37.87
N THR A 68 1.31 -17.34 -38.29
CA THR A 68 1.34 -18.49 -37.38
C THR A 68 2.64 -18.53 -36.57
N VAL A 69 3.78 -18.24 -37.21
CA VAL A 69 5.09 -18.16 -36.53
C VAL A 69 5.19 -16.90 -35.66
N ALA A 70 4.57 -15.80 -36.09
CA ALA A 70 4.57 -14.56 -35.32
C ALA A 70 3.81 -14.72 -34.00
N LEU A 71 2.69 -15.45 -33.96
CA LEU A 71 1.79 -15.52 -32.81
C LEU A 71 2.44 -15.92 -31.46
N PRO A 72 3.26 -16.98 -31.37
CA PRO A 72 4.00 -17.31 -30.15
C PRO A 72 4.98 -16.21 -29.73
N VAL A 73 5.67 -15.60 -30.69
CA VAL A 73 6.60 -14.49 -30.46
C VAL A 73 5.83 -13.27 -29.94
N SER A 74 4.64 -12.99 -30.47
CA SER A 74 3.74 -11.94 -30.00
C SER A 74 3.40 -12.12 -28.53
N LEU A 75 3.03 -13.34 -28.13
CA LEU A 75 2.68 -13.63 -26.74
C LEU A 75 3.87 -13.40 -25.79
N ILE A 76 5.09 -13.76 -26.22
CA ILE A 76 6.31 -13.51 -25.45
C ILE A 76 6.59 -12.00 -25.35
N VAL A 77 6.49 -11.27 -26.46
CA VAL A 77 6.70 -9.81 -26.49
C VAL A 77 5.67 -9.08 -25.62
N ILE A 78 4.40 -9.44 -25.72
CA ILE A 78 3.32 -8.92 -24.86
C ILE A 78 3.66 -9.24 -23.39
N GLY A 79 4.01 -10.49 -23.07
CA GLY A 79 4.41 -10.88 -21.72
C GLY A 79 5.60 -10.09 -21.17
N LEU A 80 6.61 -9.80 -21.99
CA LEU A 80 7.78 -9.02 -21.59
C LEU A 80 7.50 -7.52 -21.44
N VAL A 81 6.69 -6.94 -22.33
CA VAL A 81 6.34 -5.52 -22.30
C VAL A 81 5.40 -5.21 -21.13
N PHE A 82 4.40 -6.06 -20.89
CA PHE A 82 3.39 -5.83 -19.86
C PHE A 82 3.72 -6.49 -18.52
N GLY A 83 4.56 -7.53 -18.50
CA GLY A 83 4.91 -8.30 -17.29
C GLY A 83 5.89 -7.60 -16.36
N GLN A 84 6.54 -6.52 -16.80
CA GLN A 84 7.52 -5.83 -15.97
C GLN A 84 6.85 -4.81 -15.05
N ARG A 85 6.59 -5.26 -13.82
CA ARG A 85 6.28 -4.43 -12.66
C ARG A 85 7.47 -3.53 -12.35
N SER A 86 7.57 -2.39 -13.03
CA SER A 86 8.65 -1.44 -12.78
C SER A 86 8.63 -0.98 -11.32
N GLU A 87 9.78 -0.95 -10.66
CA GLU A 87 9.97 -0.33 -9.35
C GLU A 87 9.36 1.08 -9.29
N LYS A 88 9.45 1.84 -10.38
CA LYS A 88 8.81 3.16 -10.52
C LYS A 88 7.29 3.09 -10.39
N ARG A 89 6.66 2.05 -10.94
CA ARG A 89 5.22 1.81 -10.81
C ARG A 89 4.86 1.43 -9.37
N LEU A 90 5.65 0.57 -8.73
CA LEU A 90 5.44 0.22 -7.32
C LEU A 90 5.59 1.47 -6.43
N ALA A 91 6.64 2.27 -6.63
CA ALA A 91 6.83 3.54 -5.94
C ALA A 91 5.66 4.52 -6.18
N SER A 92 5.17 4.63 -7.41
CA SER A 92 3.99 5.45 -7.74
C SER A 92 2.73 4.97 -7.02
N ILE A 93 2.52 3.65 -6.91
CA ILE A 93 1.39 3.10 -6.17
C ILE A 93 1.55 3.33 -4.67
N THR A 94 2.74 3.10 -4.10
CA THR A 94 3.06 3.41 -2.70
C THR A 94 2.76 4.88 -2.40
N ASN A 95 3.21 5.80 -3.27
CA ASN A 95 2.93 7.22 -3.16
C ASN A 95 1.42 7.48 -3.22
N ALA A 96 0.67 6.86 -4.12
CA ALA A 96 -0.78 7.02 -4.20
C ALA A 96 -1.50 6.53 -2.92
N ILE A 97 -1.01 5.47 -2.27
CA ILE A 97 -1.56 5.00 -1.00
C ILE A 97 -1.31 6.03 0.11
N LEU A 98 -0.06 6.48 0.26
CA LEU A 98 0.34 7.42 1.30
C LEU A 98 -0.23 8.84 1.08
N ASP A 99 -0.21 9.34 -0.14
CA ASP A 99 -0.53 10.74 -0.44
C ASP A 99 -2.04 10.94 -0.70
N LYS A 100 -2.80 9.87 -1.00
CA LYS A 100 -4.23 9.95 -1.32
C LYS A 100 -5.12 9.00 -0.54
N LEU A 101 -4.88 7.68 -0.62
CA LEU A 101 -5.83 6.71 -0.06
C LEU A 101 -5.90 6.74 1.47
N ILE A 102 -4.75 6.76 2.16
CA ILE A 102 -4.70 6.87 3.62
C ILE A 102 -5.33 8.19 4.07
N PRO A 103 -4.94 9.37 3.54
CA PRO A 103 -5.57 10.62 3.91
C PRO A 103 -7.09 10.62 3.73
N GLN A 104 -7.56 10.10 2.60
CA GLN A 104 -8.99 10.04 2.31
C GLN A 104 -9.74 9.18 3.33
N GLN A 105 -9.28 7.95 3.59
CA GLN A 105 -9.97 7.05 4.51
C GLN A 105 -9.90 7.54 5.96
N VAL A 106 -8.76 8.09 6.39
CA VAL A 106 -8.63 8.69 7.72
C VAL A 106 -9.54 9.91 7.87
N GLN A 107 -9.63 10.76 6.84
CA GLN A 107 -10.53 11.91 6.86
C GLN A 107 -12.00 11.49 6.97
N GLU A 108 -12.42 10.48 6.20
CA GLU A 108 -13.80 9.96 6.19
C GLU A 108 -14.15 9.27 7.53
N ILE A 109 -13.28 8.39 8.03
CA ILE A 109 -13.58 7.51 9.18
C ILE A 109 -13.29 8.18 10.53
N ALA A 110 -12.15 8.87 10.66
CA ALA A 110 -11.69 9.41 11.93
C ALA A 110 -12.00 10.91 12.09
N CYS A 111 -11.95 11.69 11.01
CA CYS A 111 -12.01 13.16 11.12
C CYS A 111 -13.41 13.76 10.92
N GLN A 112 -14.17 13.31 9.92
CA GLN A 112 -15.39 13.99 9.45
C GLN A 112 -16.47 14.08 10.54
N SER A 113 -16.71 13.00 11.26
CA SER A 113 -17.68 12.98 12.37
C SER A 113 -17.24 13.84 13.57
N ARG A 114 -15.92 14.02 13.74
CA ARG A 114 -15.29 14.72 14.87
C ARG A 114 -14.88 16.16 14.57
N LYS A 115 -15.13 16.65 13.34
CA LYS A 115 -14.69 17.97 12.85
C LYS A 115 -13.18 18.19 13.03
N LEU A 116 -12.41 17.14 12.76
CA LEU A 116 -10.95 17.23 12.74
C LEU A 116 -10.48 17.53 11.31
N GLN A 117 -9.30 18.14 11.22
CA GLN A 117 -8.60 18.36 9.98
C GLN A 117 -7.34 17.51 9.97
N LEU A 118 -7.20 16.68 8.93
CA LEU A 118 -5.97 15.94 8.65
C LEU A 118 -5.06 16.79 7.75
N THR A 119 -3.85 17.07 8.24
CA THR A 119 -2.82 17.81 7.50
C THR A 119 -1.62 16.90 7.23
N PRO A 120 -1.32 16.55 5.97
CA PRO A 120 -0.10 15.83 5.63
C PRO A 120 1.13 16.73 5.79
N LEU A 121 2.20 16.19 6.37
CA LEU A 121 3.50 16.85 6.52
C LEU A 121 4.46 16.45 5.39
N LEU A 122 5.61 17.12 5.33
CA LEU A 122 6.61 16.87 4.29
C LEU A 122 7.07 15.41 4.32
N ARG A 123 6.90 14.73 3.18
CA ARG A 123 7.20 13.31 3.03
C ARG A 123 8.68 13.07 2.83
N THR A 124 9.21 12.02 3.46
CA THR A 124 10.59 11.54 3.26
C THR A 124 10.56 10.07 2.86
N GLY A 125 10.95 9.77 1.62
CA GLY A 125 11.00 8.39 1.11
C GLY A 125 9.65 7.67 1.18
N CYS A 126 9.63 6.47 1.77
CA CYS A 126 8.43 5.63 1.91
C CYS A 126 7.60 5.91 3.18
N ARG A 127 7.92 6.98 3.91
CA ARG A 127 7.25 7.39 5.15
C ARG A 127 6.50 8.68 4.94
N ALA A 128 5.19 8.65 5.18
CA ALA A 128 4.33 9.82 5.24
C ALA A 128 3.89 10.09 6.67
N THR A 129 3.86 11.37 7.03
CA THR A 129 3.48 11.83 8.36
C THR A 129 2.27 12.73 8.25
N TYR A 130 1.36 12.61 9.20
CA TYR A 130 0.12 13.38 9.24
C TYR A 130 -0.11 13.93 10.64
N THR A 131 -0.75 15.09 10.70
CA THR A 131 -1.19 15.72 11.94
C THR A 131 -2.70 15.88 11.89
N LEU A 132 -3.40 15.41 12.92
CA LEU A 132 -4.81 15.69 13.14
C LEU A 132 -4.93 16.83 14.15
N THR A 133 -5.61 17.89 13.76
CA THR A 133 -5.94 19.04 14.61
C THR A 133 -7.45 19.24 14.65
N ALA A 134 -7.95 19.76 15.76
CA ALA A 134 -9.31 20.30 15.81
C ALA A 134 -9.49 21.46 14.83
N GLN A 135 -10.64 21.51 14.14
CA GLN A 135 -11.00 22.71 13.37
C GLN A 135 -11.23 23.90 14.31
N GLN A 136 -10.90 25.11 13.84
CA GLN A 136 -11.03 26.34 14.63
C GLN A 136 -12.47 26.48 15.17
N GLY A 137 -12.60 26.54 16.50
CA GLY A 137 -13.88 26.66 17.20
C GLY A 137 -14.47 25.35 17.75
N HIS A 138 -13.82 24.19 17.55
CA HIS A 138 -14.26 22.90 18.09
C HIS A 138 -13.22 22.32 19.06
N SER A 139 -13.45 22.43 20.38
CA SER A 139 -12.50 21.93 21.40
C SER A 139 -12.59 20.43 21.69
N SER A 140 -12.66 19.56 20.67
CA SER A 140 -12.66 18.10 20.93
C SER A 140 -11.27 17.56 21.26
N LEU A 141 -10.23 18.07 20.58
CA LEU A 141 -8.86 17.56 20.73
C LEU A 141 -7.93 18.62 21.34
N LYS A 142 -7.53 18.44 22.61
CA LYS A 142 -6.62 19.38 23.31
C LYS A 142 -5.20 19.37 22.74
N TYR A 143 -4.72 18.21 22.29
CA TYR A 143 -3.38 18.04 21.72
C TYR A 143 -3.50 17.43 20.33
N PRO A 144 -2.74 17.94 19.33
CA PRO A 144 -2.73 17.34 18.01
C PRO A 144 -2.28 15.88 18.08
N LEU A 145 -2.98 14.99 17.38
CA LEU A 145 -2.49 13.62 17.19
C LEU A 145 -1.60 13.60 15.96
N ARG A 146 -0.33 13.22 16.13
CA ARG A 146 0.57 12.98 15.00
C ARG A 146 0.74 11.49 14.79
N PHE A 147 0.68 11.07 13.54
CA PHE A 147 0.99 9.69 13.19
C PHE A 147 1.76 9.62 11.88
N SER A 148 2.58 8.59 11.76
CA SER A 148 3.37 8.31 10.57
C SER A 148 3.09 6.90 10.06
N VAL A 149 3.07 6.75 8.75
CA VAL A 149 2.94 5.47 8.06
C VAL A 149 4.13 5.31 7.14
N GLU A 150 4.92 4.26 7.39
CA GLU A 150 6.02 3.84 6.52
C GLU A 150 5.61 2.57 5.78
N LEU A 151 5.55 2.64 4.45
CA LEU A 151 5.09 1.54 3.60
C LEU A 151 6.24 0.98 2.77
N ASN A 152 6.80 -0.14 3.22
CA ASN A 152 7.87 -0.86 2.54
C ASN A 152 7.32 -2.11 1.84
N VAL A 153 6.54 -1.90 0.76
CA VAL A 153 5.95 -2.88 -0.18
C VAL A 153 5.13 -4.02 0.44
N ARG A 154 5.73 -4.81 1.33
CA ARG A 154 5.19 -5.95 2.06
C ARG A 154 5.08 -5.73 3.57
N LYS A 155 5.58 -4.61 4.08
CA LYS A 155 5.52 -4.27 5.50
C LYS A 155 5.03 -2.85 5.65
N VAL A 156 4.26 -2.62 6.70
CA VAL A 156 3.87 -1.28 7.13
C VAL A 156 4.27 -1.07 8.58
N ASN A 157 4.88 0.08 8.85
CA ASN A 157 5.08 0.58 10.19
C ASN A 157 4.14 1.75 10.41
N VAL A 158 3.40 1.73 11.52
CA VAL A 158 2.50 2.81 11.92
C VAL A 158 2.99 3.33 13.27
N MET A 159 3.26 4.63 13.34
CA MET A 159 3.76 5.29 14.53
C MET A 159 2.73 6.30 15.01
N PHE A 160 2.36 6.27 16.28
CA PHE A 160 1.50 7.27 16.91
C PHE A 160 2.26 8.04 17.98
N SER A 161 2.31 9.36 17.87
CA SER A 161 2.86 10.21 18.93
C SER A 161 2.00 10.09 20.18
N LEU A 162 2.62 9.94 21.34
CA LEU A 162 1.93 10.05 22.61
C LEU A 162 1.99 11.49 23.13
N PRO A 163 0.96 11.98 23.85
CA PRO A 163 1.06 13.22 24.60
C PRO A 163 2.19 13.16 25.63
N ASP A 164 2.82 14.29 25.94
CA ASP A 164 3.94 14.36 26.91
C ASP A 164 3.58 13.84 28.31
N THR A 165 2.29 13.84 28.65
CA THR A 165 1.74 13.31 29.90
C THR A 165 1.77 11.78 29.97
N VAL A 166 1.94 11.09 28.84
CA VAL A 166 1.93 9.62 28.73
C VAL A 166 3.34 9.15 28.39
N GLN A 167 4.11 8.82 29.42
CA GLN A 167 5.47 8.29 29.28
C GLN A 167 5.58 6.90 29.92
N PRO A 168 5.13 5.83 29.24
CA PRO A 168 5.36 4.48 29.71
C PRO A 168 6.85 4.19 29.74
N ALA A 169 7.32 3.63 30.86
CA ALA A 169 8.66 3.09 31.01
C ALA A 169 8.60 1.56 31.01
N GLY A 170 9.60 0.92 30.39
CA GLY A 170 9.68 -0.53 30.29
C GLY A 170 8.75 -1.12 29.22
N LEU A 171 8.34 -2.37 29.43
CA LEU A 171 7.51 -3.11 28.48
C LEU A 171 6.16 -2.41 28.27
N LEU A 172 5.76 -2.21 27.01
CA LEU A 172 4.50 -1.54 26.68
C LEU A 172 3.27 -2.43 26.87
N ASP A 173 3.43 -3.75 26.77
CA ASP A 173 2.31 -4.67 26.93
C ASP A 173 1.74 -4.57 28.36
N LYS A 174 0.45 -4.25 28.45
CA LYS A 174 -0.29 -4.03 29.71
C LYS A 174 0.31 -2.93 30.61
N ASN A 175 1.08 -2.00 30.04
CA ASN A 175 1.61 -0.88 30.81
C ASN A 175 0.47 -0.01 31.36
N PRO A 176 0.44 0.33 32.67
CA PRO A 176 -0.64 1.11 33.26
C PRO A 176 -0.76 2.51 32.67
N ALA A 177 0.34 3.11 32.21
CA ALA A 177 0.30 4.41 31.52
C ALA A 177 -0.45 4.35 30.17
N LEU A 178 -0.62 3.14 29.61
CA LEU A 178 -1.36 2.89 28.37
C LEU A 178 -2.75 2.32 28.62
N ALA A 179 -3.28 2.36 29.84
CA ALA A 179 -4.58 1.77 30.18
C ALA A 179 -5.72 2.20 29.23
N ALA A 180 -5.81 3.50 28.90
CA ALA A 180 -6.80 4.02 27.95
C ALA A 180 -6.63 3.47 26.52
N TYR A 181 -5.40 3.11 26.14
CA TYR A 181 -5.04 2.59 24.81
C TYR A 181 -5.14 1.07 24.71
N GLN A 182 -5.34 0.33 25.81
CA GLN A 182 -5.32 -1.14 25.78
C GLN A 182 -6.36 -1.73 24.83
N HIS A 183 -7.55 -1.13 24.76
CA HIS A 183 -8.62 -1.61 23.87
C HIS A 183 -8.23 -1.50 22.39
N VAL A 184 -7.64 -0.36 21.98
CA VAL A 184 -7.24 -0.12 20.60
C VAL A 184 -5.97 -0.91 20.24
N ILE A 185 -5.05 -1.10 21.19
CA ILE A 185 -3.89 -1.99 21.02
C ILE A 185 -4.36 -3.42 20.77
N ALA A 186 -5.31 -3.92 21.56
CA ALA A 186 -5.86 -5.26 21.40
C ALA A 186 -6.58 -5.42 20.05
N GLY A 187 -7.37 -4.41 19.63
CA GLY A 187 -8.01 -4.39 18.32
C GLY A 187 -6.99 -4.44 17.17
N ALA A 188 -5.93 -3.62 17.24
CA ALA A 188 -4.86 -3.66 16.25
C ALA A 188 -4.14 -5.02 16.23
N GLN A 189 -3.91 -5.64 17.38
CA GLN A 189 -3.32 -6.98 17.45
C GLN A 189 -4.19 -8.05 16.79
N ALA A 190 -5.51 -7.97 16.94
CA ALA A 190 -6.46 -8.87 16.28
C ALA A 190 -6.41 -8.73 14.74
N GLU A 191 -6.18 -7.51 14.24
CA GLU A 191 -5.99 -7.21 12.81
C GLU A 191 -4.58 -7.54 12.30
N GLY A 192 -3.70 -8.07 13.16
CA GLY A 192 -2.36 -8.54 12.78
C GLY A 192 -1.26 -7.48 12.87
N TYR A 193 -1.53 -6.33 13.48
CA TYR A 193 -0.45 -5.42 13.91
C TYR A 193 0.27 -5.99 15.13
N ARG A 194 1.57 -5.72 15.23
CA ARG A 194 2.38 -6.08 16.37
C ARG A 194 2.95 -4.81 16.98
N LEU A 195 2.68 -4.60 18.26
CA LEU A 195 3.24 -3.49 19.03
C LEU A 195 4.71 -3.78 19.33
N ASN A 196 5.57 -2.79 19.12
CA ASN A 196 6.96 -2.84 19.56
C ASN A 196 7.04 -2.93 21.09
N SER A 197 8.06 -3.59 21.63
CA SER A 197 8.19 -3.79 23.09
C SER A 197 8.44 -2.49 23.86
N GLU A 198 9.02 -1.49 23.18
CA GLU A 198 9.43 -0.20 23.71
C GLU A 198 8.94 0.93 22.82
N LEU A 199 8.89 2.15 23.36
CA LEU A 199 8.59 3.34 22.57
C LEU A 199 9.67 3.55 21.52
N ALA A 200 9.25 3.86 20.29
CA ALA A 200 10.17 4.27 19.25
C ALA A 200 10.41 5.77 19.31
N GLU A 201 11.60 6.21 18.93
CA GLU A 201 11.85 7.62 18.65
C GLU A 201 11.06 8.04 17.41
N TYR A 202 10.23 9.05 17.56
CA TYR A 202 9.47 9.63 16.48
C TYR A 202 10.40 10.48 15.62
N GLY A 203 10.87 9.91 14.51
CA GLY A 203 11.74 10.62 13.57
C GLY A 203 10.99 11.72 12.82
N GLY A 204 10.96 12.94 13.37
CA GLY A 204 10.40 14.16 12.80
C GLY A 204 10.88 15.39 13.59
N GLU A 205 10.53 16.60 13.18
CA GLU A 205 10.99 17.86 13.83
C GLU A 205 10.57 17.98 15.31
N ASP A 206 9.60 17.18 15.75
CA ASP A 206 9.01 17.29 17.09
C ASP A 206 9.64 16.39 18.16
N GLY A 207 10.62 15.54 17.82
CA GLY A 207 11.48 14.84 18.80
C GLY A 207 10.76 14.01 19.89
N GLY A 208 9.60 13.41 19.58
CA GLY A 208 8.76 12.71 20.56
C GLY A 208 9.01 11.19 20.66
N ARG A 209 8.42 10.55 21.67
CA ARG A 209 8.31 9.08 21.76
C ARG A 209 6.97 8.61 21.18
N ALA A 210 6.97 7.49 20.47
CA ALA A 210 5.80 6.98 19.76
C ALA A 210 5.53 5.50 20.01
N LEU A 211 4.24 5.14 19.98
CA LEU A 211 3.83 3.74 19.85
C LEU A 211 4.10 3.30 18.42
N LEU A 212 4.97 2.31 18.26
CA LEU A 212 5.30 1.72 16.97
C LEU A 212 4.58 0.39 16.80
N PHE A 213 3.79 0.30 15.74
CA PHE A 213 3.13 -0.92 15.31
C PHE A 213 3.70 -1.36 13.96
N PHE A 214 3.92 -2.65 13.78
CA PHE A 214 4.31 -3.21 12.49
C PHE A 214 3.34 -4.30 12.05
N ARG A 215 3.01 -4.32 10.75
CA ARG A 215 2.14 -5.34 10.14
C ARG A 215 2.76 -5.85 8.85
N ALA A 216 2.73 -7.17 8.68
CA ALA A 216 3.05 -7.79 7.40
C ALA A 216 1.83 -7.68 6.48
N LEU A 217 2.07 -7.28 5.24
CA LEU A 217 1.06 -7.17 4.20
C LEU A 217 1.12 -8.40 3.28
N PRO A 218 -0.01 -8.79 2.66
CA PRO A 218 -0.04 -9.90 1.72
C PRO A 218 0.92 -9.73 0.54
N ASP A 219 1.28 -10.86 -0.08
CA ASP A 219 1.99 -10.81 -1.36
C ASP A 219 1.17 -10.04 -2.40
N ASP A 220 1.86 -9.20 -3.17
CA ASP A 220 1.26 -8.32 -4.18
C ASP A 220 0.26 -7.28 -3.64
N PHE A 221 0.31 -6.94 -2.35
CA PHE A 221 -0.56 -5.91 -1.71
C PHE A 221 -0.79 -4.67 -2.58
N LEU A 222 0.29 -4.05 -3.10
CA LEU A 222 0.22 -2.83 -3.92
C LEU A 222 -0.65 -3.01 -5.18
N LEU A 223 -0.77 -4.23 -5.69
CA LEU A 223 -1.48 -4.55 -6.92
C LEU A 223 -2.91 -5.00 -6.69
N ARG A 224 -3.31 -5.30 -5.45
CA ARG A 224 -4.66 -5.77 -5.09
C ARG A 224 -5.51 -4.61 -4.56
N PRO A 225 -6.49 -4.08 -5.32
CA PRO A 225 -7.30 -2.94 -4.88
C PRO A 225 -8.08 -3.20 -3.59
N MET A 226 -8.63 -4.40 -3.43
CA MET A 226 -9.39 -4.78 -2.23
C MET A 226 -8.52 -4.75 -0.97
N GLU A 227 -7.31 -5.29 -1.04
CA GLU A 227 -6.37 -5.29 0.09
C GLU A 227 -5.96 -3.88 0.49
N LYS A 228 -5.69 -3.01 -0.50
CA LYS A 228 -5.37 -1.60 -0.26
C LYS A 228 -6.52 -0.89 0.44
N LEU A 229 -7.75 -1.07 -0.07
CA LEU A 229 -8.93 -0.45 0.51
C LEU A 229 -9.14 -0.92 1.95
N TYR A 230 -9.14 -2.24 2.18
CA TYR A 230 -9.26 -2.85 3.49
C TYR A 230 -8.24 -2.27 4.47
N PHE A 231 -6.94 -2.30 4.10
CA PHE A 231 -5.87 -1.76 4.93
C PHE A 231 -6.10 -0.28 5.28
N THR A 232 -6.45 0.55 4.30
CA THR A 232 -6.66 1.99 4.56
C THR A 232 -7.90 2.28 5.42
N GLN A 233 -8.94 1.46 5.33
CA GLN A 233 -10.14 1.55 6.16
C GLN A 233 -9.86 1.13 7.60
N ASP A 234 -9.21 -0.02 7.77
CA ASP A 234 -8.72 -0.53 9.04
C ASP A 234 -7.80 0.49 9.74
N LEU A 235 -6.85 1.08 9.01
CA LEU A 235 -6.01 2.16 9.54
C LEU A 235 -6.85 3.38 9.96
N GLY A 236 -7.90 3.73 9.22
CA GLY A 236 -8.84 4.78 9.61
C GLY A 236 -9.53 4.50 10.95
N PHE A 237 -10.00 3.27 11.17
CA PHE A 237 -10.56 2.84 12.46
C PHE A 237 -9.51 2.83 13.56
N PHE A 238 -8.27 2.43 13.25
CA PHE A 238 -7.17 2.43 14.20
C PHE A 238 -6.84 3.86 14.67
N VAL A 239 -6.68 4.81 13.73
CA VAL A 239 -6.48 6.22 14.05
C VAL A 239 -7.62 6.76 14.92
N ARG A 240 -8.87 6.40 14.59
CA ARG A 240 -10.05 6.77 15.41
C ARG A 240 -9.96 6.21 16.83
N GLY A 241 -9.61 4.95 17.01
CA GLY A 241 -9.45 4.34 18.33
C GLY A 241 -8.33 4.99 19.15
N ILE A 242 -7.23 5.40 18.50
CA ILE A 242 -6.15 6.14 19.17
C ILE A 242 -6.63 7.52 19.63
N LEU A 243 -7.41 8.24 18.81
CA LEU A 243 -8.02 9.52 19.21
C LEU A 243 -8.92 9.34 20.43
N GLU A 244 -9.81 8.33 20.41
CA GLU A 244 -10.71 8.02 21.51
C GLU A 244 -9.96 7.69 22.81
N ALA A 245 -8.88 6.90 22.71
CA ALA A 245 -8.01 6.60 23.83
C ALA A 245 -7.30 7.85 24.38
N GLN A 246 -6.82 8.73 23.49
CA GLN A 246 -6.15 9.97 23.89
C GLN A 246 -7.11 10.95 24.59
N GLU A 247 -8.36 11.03 24.15
CA GLU A 247 -9.41 11.81 24.80
C GLU A 247 -9.75 11.23 26.19
N ALA A 248 -9.89 9.90 26.30
CA ALA A 248 -10.21 9.23 27.56
C ALA A 248 -9.06 9.27 28.58
N ALA A 249 -7.80 9.30 28.12
CA ALA A 249 -6.62 9.43 28.97
C ALA A 249 -6.49 10.81 29.62
N GLN A 250 -7.24 11.81 29.17
CA GLN A 250 -7.21 13.16 29.73
C GLN A 250 -8.18 13.27 30.91
N PRO A 251 -7.75 13.78 32.08
CA PRO A 251 -8.68 14.06 33.16
C PRO A 251 -9.71 15.09 32.70
N ALA A 252 -11.00 14.78 32.88
CA ALA A 252 -12.08 15.73 32.74
C ALA A 252 -11.82 16.89 33.70
N THR A 253 -11.40 18.04 33.18
CA THR A 253 -11.35 19.27 33.96
C THR A 253 -12.76 19.57 34.42
N ALA A 254 -13.05 19.31 35.70
CA ALA A 254 -14.31 19.63 36.35
C ALA A 254 -14.65 21.09 36.09
N THR A 255 -15.77 21.33 35.42
CA THR A 255 -16.37 22.66 35.31
C THR A 255 -16.57 23.20 36.73
N PRO A 256 -16.01 24.36 37.11
CA PRO A 256 -16.33 24.94 38.40
C PRO A 256 -17.80 25.29 38.37
N ILE A 257 -18.60 24.61 39.20
CA ILE A 257 -19.97 25.00 39.48
C ILE A 257 -19.89 26.42 40.05
N ALA A 258 -20.28 27.40 39.24
CA ALA A 258 -20.44 28.77 39.69
C ALA A 258 -21.42 28.73 40.88
N LYS A 259 -20.91 29.04 42.07
CA LYS A 259 -21.76 29.34 43.22
C LYS A 259 -22.61 30.54 42.83
N LEU A 260 -23.90 30.31 42.65
CA LEU A 260 -24.91 31.36 42.73
C LEU A 260 -24.88 31.90 44.16
N THR A 261 -24.38 33.12 44.30
CA THR A 261 -24.63 34.01 45.45
C THR A 261 -25.38 35.21 44.95
#